data_AF-A0A9D1JKG8-F1
#
_entry.id   AF-A0A9D1JKG8-F1
#
_cell.length_a   1.000
_cell.length_b   1.000
_cell.length_c   1.000
_cell.angle_alpha   90.00
_cell.angle_beta   90.00
_cell.angle_gamma   90.00
#
_symmetry.space_group_name_H-M   'P 1'
#
loop_
_entity.id
_entity.type
_entity.pdbx_description
1 polymer ?
#
loop_
_entity_poly.entity_id
_entity_poly.type
_entity_poly.pdbx_seq_one_letter_code
_entity_poly.pdbx_strand_id
1 'polypeptide(L)'
;MMFLYEKSRGTIINADCIKDIFPGRDTRTISLGLKDGMILKLKEYKTADEVMEAISMIAKQIATSKRNIVIVPTEEEVQTSMRSRPLSSVHHATGKKQKGHGGS
;
A
#
# COMPACT_ATOMS: atom_id res chain seq x y z
N MET A 1 -17.19 9.03 -9.05
CA MET A 1 -16.70 7.92 -9.85
C MET A 1 -15.20 8.03 -9.93
N MET A 2 -14.48 7.09 -9.32
CA MET A 2 -13.02 7.07 -9.24
C MET A 2 -12.46 5.94 -10.11
N PHE A 3 -11.24 6.11 -10.61
CA PHE A 3 -10.55 5.13 -11.44
C PHE A 3 -9.13 4.88 -10.92
N LEU A 4 -8.68 3.62 -10.97
CA LEU A 4 -7.26 3.28 -10.87
C LEU A 4 -6.66 3.22 -12.27
N TYR A 5 -5.51 3.86 -12.47
CA TYR A 5 -4.75 3.75 -13.71
C TYR A 5 -3.42 3.05 -13.47
N GLU A 6 -3.24 1.87 -14.06
CA GLU A 6 -1.99 1.13 -14.05
C GLU A 6 -1.27 1.40 -15.39
N LYS A 7 -0.29 2.31 -15.33
CA LYS A 7 0.37 2.88 -16.51
C LYS A 7 1.16 1.84 -17.29
N SER A 8 1.79 0.86 -16.62
CA SER A 8 2.67 -0.11 -17.27
C SER A 8 1.91 -1.08 -18.19
N ARG A 9 0.68 -1.44 -17.84
CA ARG A 9 -0.20 -2.28 -18.66
C ARG A 9 -1.17 -1.47 -19.52
N GLY A 10 -1.23 -0.14 -19.34
CA GLY A 10 -2.17 0.73 -20.04
C GLY A 10 -3.63 0.44 -19.68
N THR A 11 -3.90 0.04 -18.44
CA THR A 11 -5.24 -0.39 -18.01
C THR A 11 -5.88 0.60 -17.04
N ILE A 12 -7.17 0.84 -17.22
CA ILE A 12 -8.01 1.64 -16.32
C ILE A 12 -9.03 0.72 -15.65
N ILE A 13 -9.16 0.84 -14.34
CA ILE A 13 -10.10 0.05 -13.53
C ILE A 13 -11.09 0.99 -12.87
N ASN A 14 -12.38 0.71 -13.01
CA ASN A 14 -13.42 1.42 -12.28
C ASN A 14 -13.28 1.12 -10.77
N ALA A 15 -12.86 2.10 -9.99
CA ALA A 15 -12.65 1.94 -8.56
C ALA A 15 -13.96 1.80 -7.78
N ASP A 16 -15.09 2.21 -8.36
CA ASP A 16 -16.40 2.02 -7.74
C ASP A 16 -16.79 0.53 -7.67
N CYS A 17 -16.14 -0.35 -8.43
CA CYS A 17 -16.31 -1.82 -8.35
C CYS A 17 -15.38 -2.49 -7.32
N ILE A 18 -14.40 -1.75 -6.79
CA ILE A 18 -13.41 -2.28 -5.85
C ILE A 18 -13.98 -2.22 -4.43
N LYS A 19 -13.83 -3.31 -3.68
CA LYS A 19 -14.16 -3.41 -2.26
C LYS A 19 -12.93 -3.14 -1.39
N ASP A 20 -11.80 -3.75 -1.72
CA ASP A 20 -10.55 -3.65 -0.98
C ASP A 20 -9.32 -3.72 -1.89
N ILE A 21 -8.23 -3.09 -1.42
CA ILE A 21 -6.89 -3.13 -2.02
C ILE A 21 -5.97 -3.70 -0.95
N PHE A 22 -5.32 -4.83 -1.23
CA PHE A 22 -4.56 -5.57 -0.23
C PHE A 22 -3.36 -6.31 -0.83
N PRO A 23 -2.34 -6.68 -0.03
CA PRO A 23 -1.26 -7.55 -0.50
C PRO A 23 -1.78 -8.93 -0.91
N GLY A 24 -1.38 -9.41 -2.08
CA GLY A 24 -1.69 -10.77 -2.52
C GLY A 24 -1.04 -11.83 -1.63
N ARG A 25 -1.48 -13.08 -1.78
CA ARG A 25 -0.97 -14.22 -0.99
C ARG A 25 0.52 -14.46 -1.15
N ASP A 26 1.09 -14.07 -2.30
CA ASP A 26 2.51 -14.16 -2.60
C ASP A 26 3.34 -13.02 -1.98
N THR A 27 2.69 -12.12 -1.22
CA THR A 27 3.21 -10.91 -0.56
C THR A 27 3.87 -9.88 -1.47
N ARG A 28 4.08 -10.19 -2.75
CA ARG A 28 4.76 -9.36 -3.74
C ARG A 28 3.80 -8.75 -4.77
N THR A 29 2.51 -8.98 -4.63
CA THR A 29 1.49 -8.40 -5.51
C THR A 29 0.52 -7.50 -4.76
N ILE A 30 -0.02 -6.49 -5.45
CA ILE A 30 -1.26 -5.83 -5.04
C ILE A 30 -2.42 -6.60 -5.66
N SER A 31 -3.36 -6.99 -4.82
CA SER A 31 -4.63 -7.60 -5.20
C SER A 31 -5.79 -6.63 -4.96
N LEU A 32 -6.79 -6.71 -5.82
CA LEU A 32 -8.06 -6.00 -5.70
C LEU A 32 -9.15 -7.03 -5.45
N GLY A 33 -9.90 -6.90 -4.35
CA GLY A 33 -11.14 -7.61 -4.19
C GLY A 33 -12.27 -6.75 -4.73
N LEU A 34 -13.07 -7.34 -5.62
CA LEU A 34 -14.20 -6.68 -6.25
C LEU A 34 -15.48 -6.91 -5.44
N LYS A 35 -16.48 -6.06 -5.64
CA LYS A 35 -17.79 -6.16 -4.96
C LYS A 35 -18.54 -7.45 -5.26
N ASP A 36 -18.25 -8.10 -6.38
CA ASP A 36 -18.83 -9.40 -6.78
C ASP A 36 -18.10 -10.61 -6.18
N GLY A 37 -17.04 -10.39 -5.39
CA GLY A 37 -16.23 -11.43 -4.77
C GLY A 37 -15.06 -11.93 -5.61
N MET A 38 -14.89 -11.44 -6.85
CA MET A 38 -13.71 -11.75 -7.65
C MET A 38 -12.46 -11.05 -7.09
N ILE A 39 -11.30 -11.69 -7.26
CA ILE A 39 -10.00 -11.11 -6.89
C ILE A 39 -9.16 -10.94 -8.16
N LEU A 40 -8.63 -9.74 -8.37
CA LEU A 40 -7.77 -9.41 -9.50
C LEU A 40 -6.36 -9.07 -9.03
N LYS A 41 -5.35 -9.61 -9.70
CA LYS A 41 -3.95 -9.17 -9.57
C LYS A 41 -3.79 -7.84 -10.31
N LEU A 42 -3.46 -6.79 -9.58
CA LEU A 42 -3.24 -5.45 -10.13
C LEU A 42 -1.82 -5.31 -10.68
N LYS A 43 -0.82 -5.46 -9.79
CA LYS A 43 0.59 -5.25 -10.08
C LYS A 43 1.48 -6.11 -9.18
N GLU A 44 2.66 -6.49 -9.66
CA GLU A 44 3.72 -7.15 -8.90
C GLU A 44 4.87 -6.18 -8.63
N TYR A 45 5.49 -6.32 -7.46
CA TYR A 45 6.68 -5.59 -7.02
C TYR A 45 7.76 -6.60 -6.58
N LYS A 46 8.99 -6.13 -6.33
CA LYS A 46 10.11 -7.03 -6.02
C LYS A 46 10.02 -7.58 -4.60
N THR A 47 9.52 -6.78 -3.65
CA THR A 47 9.48 -7.15 -2.23
C THR A 47 8.12 -6.85 -1.59
N ALA A 48 7.86 -7.47 -0.44
CA ALA A 48 6.65 -7.19 0.34
C ALA A 48 6.60 -5.74 0.85
N ASP A 49 7.76 -5.17 1.20
CA ASP A 49 7.84 -3.77 1.64
C ASP A 49 7.46 -2.80 0.51
N GLU A 50 7.87 -3.09 -0.73
CA GLU A 50 7.46 -2.31 -1.90
C GLU A 50 5.94 -2.36 -2.11
N VAL A 51 5.30 -3.52 -1.92
CA VAL A 51 3.83 -3.66 -1.97
C VAL A 51 3.15 -2.79 -0.92
N MET A 52 3.64 -2.83 0.32
CA MET A 52 3.07 -2.06 1.43
C MET A 52 3.25 -0.54 1.21
N GLU A 53 4.41 -0.12 0.70
CA GLU A 53 4.64 1.27 0.31
C GLU A 53 3.66 1.69 -0.79
N ALA A 54 3.53 0.89 -1.84
CA ALA A 54 2.65 1.19 -2.97
C ALA A 54 1.19 1.36 -2.54
N ILE A 55 0.69 0.47 -1.67
CA ILE A 55 -0.66 0.59 -1.08
C ILE A 55 -0.78 1.89 -0.27
N SER A 56 0.25 2.23 0.53
CA SER A 56 0.29 3.50 1.27
C SER A 56 0.26 4.71 0.34
N MET A 57 0.99 4.68 -0.78
CA MET A 57 0.99 5.75 -1.79
C MET A 57 -0.38 5.89 -2.47
N ILE A 58 -1.04 4.77 -2.80
CA ILE A 58 -2.40 4.75 -3.33
C ILE A 58 -3.38 5.36 -2.31
N ALA A 59 -3.31 4.96 -1.04
CA ALA A 59 -4.16 5.48 0.01
C ALA A 59 -3.97 7.00 0.22
N LYS A 60 -2.72 7.48 0.21
CA LYS A 60 -2.40 8.91 0.26
C LYS A 60 -2.99 9.67 -0.93
N GLN A 61 -2.88 9.12 -2.14
CA GLN A 61 -3.49 9.73 -3.33
C GLN A 61 -5.02 9.80 -3.19
N ILE A 62 -5.69 8.73 -2.75
CA ILE A 62 -7.14 8.74 -2.50
C ILE A 62 -7.52 9.82 -1.47
N ALA A 63 -6.76 9.94 -0.39
CA ALA A 63 -7.06 10.88 0.68
C ALA A 63 -6.82 12.36 0.31
N THR A 64 -5.91 12.64 -0.62
CA THR A 64 -5.44 14.01 -0.90
C THR A 64 -5.80 14.53 -2.28
N SER A 65 -6.06 13.64 -3.24
CA SER A 65 -6.30 14.02 -4.63
C SER A 65 -7.72 14.56 -4.81
N LYS A 66 -7.84 15.70 -5.48
CA LYS A 66 -9.12 16.20 -6.03
C LYS A 66 -9.47 15.54 -7.37
N ARG A 67 -8.58 14.70 -7.91
CA ARG A 67 -8.78 14.02 -9.19
C ARG A 67 -9.51 12.70 -8.98
N ASN A 68 -10.35 12.35 -9.94
CA ASN A 68 -11.03 11.06 -10.00
C ASN A 68 -10.13 9.91 -10.50
N ILE A 69 -8.83 10.14 -10.71
CA ILE A 69 -7.88 9.14 -11.19
C ILE A 69 -6.77 9.02 -10.16
N VAL A 70 -6.56 7.79 -9.69
CA VAL A 70 -5.46 7.39 -8.82
C VAL A 70 -4.49 6.56 -9.64
N ILE A 71 -3.22 6.95 -9.64
CA ILE A 71 -2.20 6.29 -10.45
C ILE A 71 -1.53 5.23 -9.59
N VAL A 72 -1.49 4.00 -10.09
CA VAL A 72 -0.75 2.91 -9.46
C VAL A 72 0.74 3.20 -9.60
N PRO A 73 1.51 3.30 -8.50
CA PRO A 73 2.88 3.75 -8.55
C PRO A 73 3.80 2.73 -9.23
N THR A 74 4.82 3.21 -9.94
CA THR A 74 5.84 2.34 -10.53
C THR A 74 6.83 1.84 -9.48
N GLU A 75 7.65 0.85 -9.83
CA GLU A 75 8.71 0.37 -8.94
C GLU A 75 9.68 1.48 -8.57
N GLU A 76 10.07 2.32 -9.53
CA GLU A 76 10.99 3.44 -9.33
C GLU A 76 10.39 4.50 -8.39
N GLU A 77 9.10 4.80 -8.53
CA GLU A 77 8.38 5.74 -7.67
C GLU A 77 8.28 5.22 -6.23
N VAL A 78 8.00 3.92 -6.07
CA VAL A 78 7.97 3.24 -4.77
C VAL A 78 9.35 3.30 -4.11
N GLN A 79 10.40 2.91 -4.83
CA GLN A 79 11.77 2.93 -4.30
C GLN A 79 12.22 4.34 -3.93
N THR A 80 11.84 5.35 -4.73
CA THR A 80 12.09 6.75 -4.42
C THR A 80 11.37 7.16 -3.13
N SER A 81 10.08 6.83 -3.00
CA SER A 81 9.30 7.10 -1.78
C SER A 81 9.95 6.49 -0.53
N MET A 82 10.35 5.22 -0.61
CA MET A 82 10.99 4.51 0.51
C MET A 82 12.31 5.16 0.94
N ARG A 83 13.14 5.61 -0.02
CA ARG A 83 14.41 6.31 0.26
C ARG A 83 14.21 7.70 0.84
N SER A 84 13.12 8.37 0.45
CA SER A 84 12.79 9.71 0.93
C SER A 84 12.11 9.74 2.29
N ARG A 85 11.79 8.58 2.90
CA ARG A 85 11.24 8.55 4.24
C ARG A 85 12.29 9.04 5.24
N PRO A 86 11.99 10.06 6.07
CA PRO A 86 12.88 10.44 7.15
C PRO A 86 13.08 9.22 8.09
N LEU A 87 14.33 8.95 8.45
CA LEU A 87 14.76 7.85 9.34
C LEU A 87 14.07 7.85 10.73
N SER A 88 13.27 8.86 11.06
CA SER A 88 12.75 9.11 12.41
C SER A 88 11.51 8.31 12.83
N SER A 89 10.92 7.46 11.97
CA SER A 89 9.73 6.67 12.36
C SER A 89 10.00 5.23 12.82
N VAL A 90 11.27 4.80 12.90
CA VAL A 90 11.64 3.47 13.44
C VAL A 90 11.88 3.52 14.98
N HIS A 91 11.47 4.59 15.65
CA HIS A 91 11.78 4.84 17.07
C HIS A 91 10.66 4.55 18.07
N HIS A 92 9.66 3.71 17.79
CA HIS A 92 8.70 3.31 18.85
C HIS A 92 8.24 1.86 18.77
N ALA A 93 9.06 0.95 19.31
CA ALA A 93 8.59 -0.21 20.07
C ALA A 93 9.69 -0.82 20.98
N THR A 94 10.60 -0.02 21.55
CA THR A 94 11.38 -0.46 22.73
C THR A 94 10.56 -0.26 24.00
N GLY A 95 9.45 -1.00 24.11
CA GLY A 95 8.77 -1.21 25.38
C GLY A 95 9.62 -2.11 26.27
N LYS A 96 10.64 -1.53 26.93
CA LYS A 96 11.28 -2.18 28.09
C LYS A 96 10.19 -2.38 29.15
N LYS A 97 9.65 -3.59 29.28
CA LYS A 97 8.94 -3.99 30.50
C LYS A 97 9.98 -4.06 31.61
N GLN A 98 10.08 -2.99 32.39
CA GLN A 98 10.81 -3.02 33.66
C GLN A 98 9.95 -3.84 34.64
N LYS A 99 10.35 -5.10 34.87
CA LYS A 99 9.70 -5.99 35.85
C LYS A 99 10.08 -5.51 37.25
N GLY A 100 9.28 -4.64 37.83
CA GLY A 100 9.28 -4.41 39.28
C GLY A 100 8.67 -5.61 39.98
N HIS A 101 9.42 -6.28 40.84
CA HIS A 101 8.90 -7.04 41.98
C HIS A 101 9.59 -6.36 43.17
N GLY A 102 8.85 -5.67 44.05
CA GLY A 102 7.88 -6.27 44.94
C GLY A 102 8.65 -6.60 46.22
N GLY A 103 8.55 -5.72 47.20
CA GLY A 103 9.34 -5.75 48.43
C GLY A 103 9.07 -6.97 49.31
N SER A 104 10.00 -7.18 50.23
CA SER A 104 9.82 -7.91 51.48
C SER A 104 10.53 -7.14 52.57
#